data_AF-A0A5C4LZZ4-F1
#
_entry.id   AF-A0A5C4LZZ4-F1
#
_cell.length_a   1.000
_cell.length_b   1.000
_cell.length_c   1.000
_cell.angle_alpha   90.00
_cell.angle_beta   90.00
_cell.angle_gamma   90.00
#
_symmetry.space_group_name_H-M   'P 1'
#
loop_
_entity.id
_entity.type
_entity.pdbx_description
1 polymer ?
#
loop_
_entity_poly.entity_id
_entity_poly.type
_entity_poly.pdbx_seq_one_letter_code
_entity_poly.pdbx_strand_id
1 'polypeptide(L)'
;MSDTRLYYEQLRGRARQLVNRIDDAMDGLLSVDGAIDEVMRADMDNPGEMSTTDAEDIRRMLDTARFSLRAAERIAVTHAGDVDGAMRRGGLVVEKTAG
;
A
#
# COMPACT_ATOMS: atom_id res chain seq x y z
N MET A 1 2.81 -2.13 34.06
CA MET A 1 1.71 -1.65 33.17
C MET A 1 2.19 -0.63 32.13
N SER A 2 3.25 0.15 32.37
CA SER A 2 3.91 1.05 31.38
C SER A 2 4.36 0.33 30.11
N ASP A 3 5.09 -0.78 30.25
CA ASP A 3 5.83 -1.36 29.13
C ASP A 3 4.93 -2.05 28.11
N THR A 4 3.85 -2.69 28.57
CA THR A 4 2.84 -3.28 27.70
C THR A 4 2.13 -2.23 26.87
N ARG A 5 1.76 -1.10 27.49
CA ARG A 5 1.12 0.01 26.77
C ARG A 5 2.07 0.61 25.72
N LEU A 6 3.30 0.90 26.13
CA LEU A 6 4.33 1.43 25.23
C LEU A 6 4.60 0.50 24.04
N TYR A 7 4.68 -0.80 24.30
CA TYR A 7 4.83 -1.83 23.26
C TYR A 7 3.69 -1.77 22.24
N TYR A 8 2.44 -1.75 22.69
CA TYR A 8 1.29 -1.70 21.77
C TYR A 8 1.19 -0.37 21.02
N GLU A 9 1.55 0.75 21.64
CA GLU A 9 1.62 2.05 20.97
C GLU A 9 2.67 2.04 19.84
N GLN A 10 3.86 1.46 20.08
CA GLN A 10 4.88 1.28 19.05
C GLN A 10 4.40 0.34 17.94
N LEU A 11 3.78 -0.78 18.29
CA LEU A 11 3.25 -1.74 17.33
C LEU A 11 2.17 -1.10 16.44
N ARG A 12 1.28 -0.31 17.04
CA ARG A 12 0.27 0.48 16.33
C ARG A 12 0.89 1.47 15.36
N GLY A 13 1.92 2.19 15.80
CA GLY A 13 2.67 3.12 14.95
C GLY A 13 3.29 2.42 13.74
N ARG A 14 3.93 1.27 13.96
CA ARG A 14 4.53 0.46 12.89
C ARG A 14 3.49 -0.10 11.92
N ALA A 15 2.35 -0.59 12.42
CA ALA A 15 1.27 -1.11 11.59
C ALA A 15 0.67 -0.01 10.68
N ARG A 16 0.45 1.19 11.22
CA ARG A 16 0.00 2.34 10.42
C ARG A 16 1.03 2.79 9.39
N GLN A 17 2.30 2.83 9.79
CA GLN A 17 3.37 3.17 8.86
C GLN A 17 3.47 2.17 7.71
N LEU A 18 3.23 0.88 7.97
CA LEU A 18 3.18 -0.13 6.93
C LEU A 18 2.04 0.13 5.93
N VAL A 19 0.82 0.45 6.41
CA VAL A 19 -0.31 0.81 5.55
C VAL A 19 0.06 2.01 4.66
N ASN A 20 0.56 3.09 5.25
CA ASN A 20 0.94 4.28 4.48
C ASN A 20 1.99 3.98 3.40
N ARG A 21 2.99 3.13 3.70
CA ARG A 21 4.02 2.75 2.71
C ARG A 21 3.47 1.89 1.58
N ILE A 22 2.44 1.08 1.85
CA ILE A 22 1.75 0.30 0.82
C ILE A 22 0.92 1.23 -0.08
N ASP A 23 0.26 2.23 0.50
CA ASP A 23 -0.47 3.26 -0.25
C ASP A 23 0.49 4.06 -1.14
N ASP A 24 1.62 4.52 -0.60
CA ASP A 24 2.66 5.23 -1.37
C ASP A 24 3.17 4.38 -2.55
N ALA A 25 3.36 3.07 -2.33
CA ALA A 25 3.76 2.14 -3.39
C ALA A 25 2.67 1.97 -4.46
N MET A 26 1.39 2.05 -4.08
CA MET A 26 0.26 1.95 -5.00
C MET A 26 0.21 3.18 -5.91
N ASP A 27 0.38 4.36 -5.34
CA ASP A 27 0.49 5.61 -6.09
C ASP A 27 1.67 5.57 -7.07
N GLY A 28 2.81 5.01 -6.64
CA GLY A 28 3.94 4.74 -7.52
C GLY A 28 3.59 3.84 -8.71
N LEU A 29 2.86 2.73 -8.48
CA LEU A 29 2.42 1.85 -9.57
C LEU A 29 1.41 2.52 -10.51
N LEU A 30 0.56 3.41 -10.01
CA LEU A 30 -0.35 4.21 -10.85
C LEU A 30 0.44 5.20 -11.74
N SER A 31 1.49 5.82 -11.20
CA SER A 31 2.38 6.67 -12.00
C SER A 31 3.11 5.89 -13.09
N VAL A 32 3.54 4.65 -12.81
CA VAL A 32 4.20 3.79 -13.80
C VAL A 32 3.25 3.41 -14.93
N ASP A 33 1.98 3.13 -14.62
CA ASP A 33 0.94 2.87 -15.63
C ASP A 33 0.80 4.03 -16.61
N GLY A 34 0.71 5.25 -16.09
CA GLY A 34 0.63 6.46 -16.92
C GLY A 34 1.84 6.61 -17.83
N ALA A 35 3.05 6.38 -17.30
CA ALA A 35 4.27 6.43 -18.10
C ALA A 35 4.30 5.36 -19.21
N ILE A 36 3.79 4.15 -18.95
CA ILE A 36 3.65 3.10 -19.97
C ILE A 36 2.69 3.55 -21.07
N ASP A 37 1.53 4.10 -20.72
CA ASP A 37 0.56 4.58 -21.70
C ASP A 37 1.11 5.74 -22.55
N GLU A 38 1.94 6.62 -21.96
CA GLU A 38 2.64 7.69 -22.68
C GLU A 38 3.65 7.14 -23.70
N VAL A 39 4.48 6.18 -23.29
CA VAL A 39 5.47 5.52 -24.17
C VAL A 39 4.77 4.77 -25.30
N MET A 40 3.69 4.04 -24.98
CA MET A 40 2.90 3.32 -25.99
C MET A 40 2.25 4.26 -27.01
N ARG A 41 1.77 5.45 -26.59
CA ARG A 41 1.26 6.45 -27.53
C ARG A 41 2.34 7.01 -28.44
N ALA A 42 3.51 7.31 -27.89
CA ALA A 42 4.64 7.82 -28.67
C ALA A 42 5.09 6.83 -29.76
N ASP A 43 5.10 5.53 -29.45
CA ASP A 43 5.45 4.45 -30.40
C ASP A 43 4.42 4.30 -31.54
N MET A 44 3.13 4.60 -31.30
CA MET A 44 2.12 4.63 -32.36
C MET A 44 2.31 5.81 -33.34
N ASP A 45 2.78 6.95 -32.84
CA ASP A 45 2.98 8.17 -33.62
C ASP A 45 4.34 8.18 -34.37
N ASN A 46 5.32 7.42 -33.88
CA ASN A 46 6.62 7.23 -34.52
C ASN A 46 7.03 5.74 -34.41
N PRO A 47 6.88 4.94 -35.48
CA PRO A 47 7.01 3.49 -35.40
C PRO A 47 8.46 3.10 -35.09
N GLY A 48 8.69 2.71 -33.84
CA GLY A 48 9.94 2.16 -33.38
C GLY A 48 10.30 2.63 -31.97
N GLU A 49 10.02 1.80 -30.97
CA GLU A 49 10.83 1.53 -29.78
C GLU A 49 10.26 0.43 -28.86
N MET A 50 8.96 0.07 -28.92
CA MET A 50 8.40 -1.00 -28.08
C MET A 50 7.56 -1.99 -28.90
N SER A 51 7.87 -3.30 -28.86
CA SER A 51 7.03 -4.28 -29.56
C SER A 51 5.67 -4.40 -28.87
N THR A 52 4.61 -4.70 -29.63
CA THR A 52 3.27 -4.95 -29.07
C THR A 52 3.27 -6.05 -28.00
N THR A 53 4.18 -7.02 -28.11
CA THR A 53 4.37 -8.09 -27.12
C THR A 53 4.98 -7.57 -25.82
N ASP A 54 6.00 -6.71 -25.90
CA ASP A 54 6.61 -6.11 -24.70
C ASP A 54 5.62 -5.23 -23.94
N ALA A 55 4.76 -4.50 -24.67
CA ALA A 55 3.70 -3.68 -24.09
C ALA A 55 2.69 -4.49 -23.27
N GLU A 56 2.20 -5.58 -23.85
CA GLU A 56 1.23 -6.47 -23.21
C GLU A 56 1.83 -7.18 -21.99
N ASP A 57 3.10 -7.59 -22.08
CA ASP A 57 3.80 -8.24 -20.97
C ASP A 57 4.03 -7.27 -19.81
N ILE A 58 4.47 -6.04 -20.08
CA ILE A 58 4.65 -5.01 -19.05
C ILE A 58 3.30 -4.71 -18.35
N ARG A 59 2.21 -4.56 -19.10
CA ARG A 59 0.86 -4.37 -18.52
C ARG A 59 0.45 -5.53 -17.62
N ARG A 60 0.68 -6.77 -18.06
CA ARG A 60 0.37 -7.97 -17.26
C ARG A 60 1.19 -8.02 -15.97
N MET A 61 2.47 -7.65 -16.02
CA MET A 61 3.33 -7.56 -14.83
C MET A 61 2.81 -6.48 -13.87
N LEU A 62 2.40 -5.33 -14.39
CA LEU A 62 1.85 -4.24 -13.59
C LEU A 62 0.53 -4.63 -12.90
N ASP A 63 -0.37 -5.31 -13.61
CA ASP A 63 -1.61 -5.83 -13.03
C ASP A 63 -1.34 -6.84 -11.90
N THR A 64 -0.33 -7.70 -12.09
CA THR A 64 0.10 -8.66 -11.07
C THR A 64 0.66 -7.95 -9.84
N ALA A 65 1.45 -6.89 -10.05
CA ALA A 65 2.00 -6.07 -8.96
C ALA A 65 0.87 -5.36 -8.18
N ARG A 66 -0.09 -4.75 -8.89
CA ARG A 66 -1.29 -4.12 -8.30
C ARG A 66 -2.11 -5.09 -7.48
N PHE A 67 -2.39 -6.27 -8.02
CA PHE A 67 -3.12 -7.32 -7.32
C PHE A 67 -2.40 -7.71 -6.01
N SER A 68 -1.08 -7.93 -6.09
CA SER A 68 -0.25 -8.31 -4.94
C SER A 68 -0.23 -7.20 -3.88
N LEU A 69 -0.12 -5.94 -4.30
CA LEU A 69 -0.09 -4.80 -3.40
C LEU A 69 -1.45 -4.57 -2.72
N ARG A 70 -2.57 -4.72 -3.43
CA ARG A 70 -3.92 -4.72 -2.84
C ARG A 70 -4.11 -5.84 -1.82
N ALA A 71 -3.56 -7.03 -2.09
CA ALA A 71 -3.61 -8.12 -1.13
C ALA A 71 -2.80 -7.78 0.14
N ALA A 72 -1.62 -7.18 -0.01
CA ALA A 72 -0.80 -6.72 1.10
C ALA A 72 -1.48 -5.61 1.92
N GLU A 73 -2.10 -4.62 1.26
CA GLU A 73 -2.89 -3.54 1.87
C GLU A 73 -3.96 -4.12 2.79
N ARG A 74 -4.77 -5.05 2.29
CA ARG A 74 -5.84 -5.70 3.08
C ARG A 74 -5.30 -6.38 4.33
N ILE A 75 -4.17 -7.08 4.23
CA ILE A 75 -3.53 -7.74 5.38
C ILE A 75 -3.02 -6.69 6.39
N ALA A 76 -2.37 -5.62 5.91
CA ALA A 76 -1.83 -4.57 6.75
C ALA A 76 -2.94 -3.79 7.49
N VAL A 77 -4.03 -3.44 6.79
CA VAL A 77 -5.21 -2.79 7.38
C VAL A 77 -5.87 -3.67 8.44
N THR A 78 -6.05 -4.96 8.14
CA THR A 78 -6.58 -5.93 9.12
C THR A 78 -5.69 -5.97 10.36
N HIS A 79 -4.38 -6.10 10.18
CA HIS A 79 -3.43 -6.14 11.29
C HIS A 79 -3.45 -4.86 12.13
N ALA A 80 -3.51 -3.69 11.50
CA ALA A 80 -3.65 -2.42 12.22
C ALA A 80 -4.95 -2.36 13.05
N GLY A 81 -6.05 -2.87 12.50
CA GLY A 81 -7.32 -3.02 13.19
C GLY A 81 -7.25 -3.98 14.38
N ASP A 82 -6.54 -5.10 14.24
CA ASP A 82 -6.34 -6.09 15.31
C ASP A 82 -5.54 -5.51 16.48
N VAL A 83 -4.49 -4.74 16.18
CA VAL A 83 -3.70 -4.04 17.20
C VAL A 83 -4.56 -3.02 17.94
N ASP A 84 -5.34 -2.21 17.24
CA ASP A 84 -6.28 -1.26 17.85
C ASP A 84 -7.32 -1.98 18.72
N GLY A 85 -7.85 -3.11 18.24
CA GLY A 85 -8.80 -3.94 18.99
C GLY A 85 -8.20 -4.56 20.24
N ALA A 86 -6.96 -5.04 20.17
CA ALA A 86 -6.23 -5.59 21.31
C ALA A 86 -5.97 -4.52 22.38
N MET A 87 -5.57 -3.31 21.97
CA MET A 87 -5.39 -2.18 22.88
C MET A 87 -6.68 -1.81 23.62
N ARG A 88 -7.81 -1.77 22.92
CA ARG A 88 -9.12 -1.48 23.54
C ARG A 88 -9.53 -2.54 24.55
N ARG A 89 -9.45 -3.83 24.17
CA ARG A 89 -9.77 -4.95 25.07
C ARG A 89 -8.85 -5.01 26.29
N GLY A 90 -7.60 -4.60 26.14
CA GLY A 90 -6.62 -4.53 27.23
C GLY A 90 -6.74 -3.27 28.11
N GLY A 91 -7.69 -2.37 27.87
CA GLY A 91 -7.81 -1.11 28.62
C GLY A 91 -6.62 -0.17 28.43
N LEU A 92 -5.89 -0.31 27.32
CA LEU A 92 -4.65 0.44 27.04
C LEU A 92 -4.92 1.74 26.26
N VAL A 93 -6.15 1.96 25.81
CA VAL A 93 -6.58 3.20 25.15
C VAL A 93 -7.08 4.17 26.19
N VAL A 94 -6.37 5.29 26.38
CA VAL A 94 -6.93 6.43 27.13
C VAL A 94 -7.87 7.15 26.18
N GLU A 95 -9.18 7.00 26.38
CA GLU A 95 -10.14 7.90 25.78
C GLU A 95 -9.81 9.31 26.31
N LYS A 96 -9.27 10.15 25.44
CA LYS A 96 -9.11 11.57 25.74
C LYS A 96 -10.53 12.11 25.86
N THR A 97 -11.02 12.24 27.08
CA THR A 97 -12.24 12.99 27.38
C THR A 97 -12.02 14.37 26.79
N ALA A 98 -12.75 14.70 25.73
CA ALA A 98 -12.76 16.05 25.18
C ALA A 98 -13.25 16.98 26.29
N GLY A 99 -12.34 17.80 26.80
CA GLY A 99 -12.65 18.95 27.65
C GLY A 99 -12.66 20.21 26.80
#